data_AF-A0A5N7MVQ1-F1
#
_entry.id   AF-A0A5N7MVQ1-F1
#
_cell.length_a   1.000
_cell.length_b   1.000
_cell.length_c   1.000
_cell.angle_alpha   90.00
_cell.angle_beta   90.00
_cell.angle_gamma   90.00
#
_symmetry.space_group_name_H-M   'P 1'
#
loop_
_entity.id
_entity.type
_entity.pdbx_description
1 polymer ?
#
loop_
_entity_poly.entity_id
_entity_poly.type
_entity_poly.pdbx_seq_one_letter_code
_entity_poly.pdbx_strand_id
1 'polypeptide(L)'
;MRRYDPTYRELKATLQARTLGEVRILHNQHRNRSAPDWFTADMAVTNSFVHEIDVSRWLLGTEFKAVTVVACGSDRPGVAADSLLITLEAENGALVSTEVFLNAGYGYHVHAEAVCERGGVRMGQPALTSVLFEGSDRAAFPANWIPRFADAYRLQNQAWVNAIHSGTLDADASSSWDGYLASYIAERTLEALKSGRRIELQTPRRADKER
;
A
#
# COMPACT_ATOMS: atom_id res chain seq x y z
N MET A 1 -9.92 1.71 -2.24
CA MET A 1 -9.81 3.13 -2.61
C MET A 1 -8.48 3.54 -3.24
N ARG A 2 -7.31 3.04 -2.81
CA ARG A 2 -6.01 3.58 -3.29
C ARG A 2 -5.82 3.61 -4.81
N ARG A 3 -6.35 2.65 -5.56
CA ARG A 3 -6.34 2.68 -7.04
C ARG A 3 -7.05 3.92 -7.65
N TYR A 4 -7.92 4.57 -6.88
CA TYR A 4 -8.67 5.78 -7.24
C TYR A 4 -8.12 7.06 -6.60
N ASP A 5 -7.04 6.98 -5.80
CA ASP A 5 -6.35 8.17 -5.29
C ASP A 5 -5.62 8.87 -6.44
N PRO A 6 -5.78 10.19 -6.62
CA PRO A 6 -5.16 10.92 -7.73
C PRO A 6 -3.65 10.73 -7.81
N THR A 7 -2.96 10.73 -6.66
CA THR A 7 -1.50 10.56 -6.59
C THR A 7 -1.08 9.16 -7.03
N TYR A 8 -1.80 8.11 -6.61
CA TYR A 8 -1.55 6.75 -7.07
C TYR A 8 -1.83 6.58 -8.57
N ARG A 9 -2.86 7.25 -9.13
CA ARG A 9 -3.14 7.21 -10.57
C ARG A 9 -2.06 7.91 -11.40
N GLU A 10 -1.57 9.05 -10.93
CA GLU A 10 -0.44 9.75 -11.57
C GLU A 10 0.84 8.89 -11.52
N LEU A 11 1.12 8.28 -10.36
CA LEU A 11 2.21 7.33 -10.20
C LEU A 11 2.06 6.16 -11.19
N LYS A 12 0.88 5.53 -11.27
CA LYS A 12 0.60 4.42 -12.19
C LYS A 12 0.82 4.83 -13.65
N ALA A 13 0.29 5.97 -14.06
CA ALA A 13 0.44 6.48 -15.43
C ALA A 13 1.92 6.71 -15.78
N THR A 14 2.69 7.28 -14.85
CA THR A 14 4.14 7.49 -15.01
C THR A 14 4.88 6.16 -15.21
N LEU A 15 4.55 5.14 -14.40
CA LEU A 15 5.16 3.81 -14.51
C LEU A 15 4.74 3.10 -15.81
N GLN A 16 3.49 3.24 -16.23
CA GLN A 16 2.98 2.64 -17.48
C GLN A 16 3.58 3.27 -18.74
N ALA A 17 4.01 4.54 -18.69
CA ALA A 17 4.67 5.19 -19.82
C ALA A 17 6.03 4.58 -20.16
N ARG A 18 6.63 3.77 -19.26
CA ARG A 18 7.92 3.07 -19.43
C ARG A 18 9.12 3.96 -19.78
N THR A 19 9.00 5.28 -19.71
CA THR A 19 10.09 6.23 -19.94
C THR A 19 11.26 6.00 -18.97
N LEU A 20 10.95 5.68 -17.72
CA LEU A 20 11.91 5.35 -16.65
C LEU A 20 12.41 3.88 -16.68
N GLY A 21 11.88 3.06 -17.59
CA GLY A 21 12.19 1.62 -17.68
C GLY A 21 11.31 0.76 -16.78
N GLU A 22 11.77 -0.46 -16.50
CA GLU A 22 11.10 -1.36 -15.56
C GLU A 22 11.31 -0.92 -14.10
N VAL A 23 10.29 -1.15 -13.25
CA VAL A 23 10.42 -0.93 -11.80
C VAL A 23 11.31 -2.02 -11.22
N ARG A 24 12.32 -1.62 -10.44
CA ARG A 24 13.23 -2.53 -9.73
C ARG A 24 12.86 -2.66 -8.26
N ILE A 25 12.55 -1.54 -7.61
CA ILE A 25 12.11 -1.53 -6.20
C ILE A 25 10.93 -0.57 -6.04
N LEU A 26 9.88 -1.00 -5.37
CA LEU A 26 8.78 -0.15 -4.92
C LEU A 26 8.83 -0.02 -3.39
N HIS A 27 9.14 1.17 -2.90
CA HIS A 27 9.11 1.50 -1.47
C HIS A 27 7.74 2.04 -1.10
N ASN A 28 7.15 1.50 -0.03
CA ASN A 28 5.93 2.00 0.57
C ASN A 28 6.18 2.38 2.04
N GLN A 29 5.50 3.41 2.50
CA GLN A 29 5.41 3.77 3.91
C GLN A 29 3.95 3.84 4.30
N HIS A 30 3.58 3.19 5.41
CA HIS A 30 2.25 3.23 6.00
C HIS A 30 2.38 3.50 7.49
N ARG A 31 2.29 4.77 7.86
CA ARG A 31 2.41 5.20 9.25
C ARG A 31 1.09 5.76 9.77
N ASN A 32 0.73 5.37 10.97
CA ASN A 32 -0.41 5.90 11.70
C ASN A 32 0.07 6.82 12.82
N ARG A 33 -0.78 7.78 13.20
CA ARG A 33 -0.51 8.66 14.33
C ARG A 33 -0.42 7.85 15.63
N SER A 34 -1.42 7.00 15.86
CA SER A 34 -1.53 6.10 17.01
C SER A 34 -2.52 4.99 16.68
N ALA A 35 -2.25 3.77 17.12
CA ALA A 35 -3.21 2.68 17.08
C ALA A 35 -4.25 2.85 18.21
N PRO A 36 -5.53 2.51 17.99
CA PRO A 36 -6.49 2.39 19.07
C PRO A 36 -6.22 1.14 19.94
N ASP A 37 -6.67 1.14 21.19
CA ASP A 37 -6.36 0.09 22.17
C ASP A 37 -6.82 -1.32 21.77
N TRP A 38 -7.84 -1.43 20.92
CA TRP A 38 -8.33 -2.71 20.40
C TRP A 38 -7.50 -3.27 19.24
N PHE A 39 -6.54 -2.51 18.72
CA PHE A 39 -5.74 -2.89 17.55
C PHE A 39 -4.66 -3.91 17.93
N THR A 40 -4.67 -5.07 17.28
CA THR A 40 -3.69 -6.13 17.55
C THR A 40 -2.50 -6.07 16.57
N ALA A 41 -1.39 -6.72 16.91
CA ALA A 41 -0.23 -6.81 16.02
C ALA A 41 -0.58 -7.44 14.66
N ASP A 42 -1.41 -8.49 14.64
CA ASP A 42 -1.85 -9.14 13.40
C ASP A 42 -2.65 -8.16 12.51
N MET A 43 -3.36 -7.18 13.09
CA MET A 43 -4.09 -6.15 12.35
C MET A 43 -3.18 -5.16 11.63
N ALA A 44 -1.89 -5.06 11.99
CA ALA A 44 -0.91 -4.29 11.22
C ALA A 44 -0.82 -4.83 9.79
N VAL A 45 -0.98 -6.14 9.63
CA VAL A 45 -1.00 -6.80 8.34
C VAL A 45 -2.41 -6.75 7.73
N THR A 46 -3.42 -7.25 8.44
CA THR A 46 -4.75 -7.50 7.84
C THR A 46 -5.59 -6.23 7.65
N ASN A 47 -5.32 -5.16 8.41
CA ASN A 47 -6.09 -3.92 8.36
C ASN A 47 -5.28 -2.72 7.82
N SER A 48 -3.94 -2.76 7.89
CA SER A 48 -3.08 -1.70 7.34
C SER A 48 -2.37 -2.14 6.07
N PHE A 49 -1.46 -3.12 6.16
CA PHE A 49 -0.63 -3.56 5.03
C PHE A 49 -1.43 -4.11 3.83
N VAL A 50 -2.63 -4.62 4.05
CA VAL A 50 -3.51 -5.13 2.98
C VAL A 50 -3.72 -4.12 1.85
N HIS A 51 -3.66 -2.82 2.15
CA HIS A 51 -3.74 -1.77 1.15
C HIS A 51 -2.50 -1.71 0.25
N GLU A 52 -1.30 -1.89 0.82
CA GLU A 52 -0.05 -1.99 0.08
C GLU A 52 0.02 -3.26 -0.77
N ILE A 53 -0.54 -4.38 -0.31
CA ILE A 53 -0.65 -5.60 -1.11
C ILE A 53 -1.41 -5.32 -2.41
N ASP A 54 -2.63 -4.78 -2.31
CA ASP A 54 -3.48 -4.50 -3.47
C ASP A 54 -2.85 -3.47 -4.41
N VAL A 55 -2.41 -2.33 -3.88
CA VAL A 55 -1.92 -1.23 -4.71
C VAL A 55 -0.57 -1.56 -5.35
N SER A 56 0.29 -2.36 -4.70
CA SER A 56 1.57 -2.77 -5.29
C SER A 56 1.37 -3.75 -6.43
N ARG A 57 0.45 -4.73 -6.30
CA ARG A 57 0.03 -5.60 -7.41
C ARG A 57 -0.48 -4.78 -8.58
N TRP A 58 -1.36 -3.82 -8.31
CA TRP A 58 -1.92 -2.94 -9.33
C TRP A 58 -0.86 -2.06 -9.99
N LEU A 59 0.05 -1.42 -9.23
CA LEU A 59 1.12 -0.58 -9.76
C LEU A 59 2.07 -1.36 -10.67
N LEU A 60 2.55 -2.51 -10.20
CA LEU A 60 3.53 -3.33 -10.90
C LEU A 60 2.93 -4.18 -12.03
N GLY A 61 1.63 -4.47 -11.98
CA GLY A 61 0.96 -5.33 -12.97
C GLY A 61 1.45 -6.78 -12.92
N THR A 62 1.83 -7.26 -11.75
CA THR A 62 2.42 -8.59 -11.52
C THR A 62 2.00 -9.11 -10.15
N GLU A 63 2.14 -10.42 -9.95
CA GLU A 63 1.88 -11.08 -8.68
C GLU A 63 3.18 -11.27 -7.88
N PHE A 64 3.02 -11.70 -6.63
CA PHE A 64 4.14 -11.95 -5.73
C PHE A 64 4.41 -13.45 -5.58
N LYS A 65 5.69 -13.81 -5.44
CA LYS A 65 6.17 -15.19 -5.28
C LYS A 65 6.71 -15.49 -3.89
N ALA A 66 7.01 -14.47 -3.09
CA ALA A 66 7.45 -14.65 -1.71
C ALA A 66 7.25 -13.41 -0.86
N VAL A 67 7.22 -13.62 0.46
CA VAL A 67 7.18 -12.58 1.48
C VAL A 67 8.17 -12.87 2.60
N THR A 68 8.85 -11.84 3.08
CA THR A 68 9.68 -11.85 4.30
C THR A 68 9.26 -10.68 5.18
N VAL A 69 9.17 -10.91 6.49
CA VAL A 69 8.79 -9.87 7.46
C VAL A 69 9.84 -9.77 8.55
N VAL A 70 10.28 -8.56 8.84
CA VAL A 70 11.11 -8.23 9.99
C VAL A 70 10.32 -7.30 10.90
N ALA A 71 10.12 -7.72 12.13
CA ALA A 71 9.52 -6.88 13.16
C ALA A 71 10.61 -6.08 13.88
N CYS A 72 10.42 -4.77 14.02
CA CYS A 72 11.25 -3.97 14.91
C CYS A 72 10.63 -4.01 16.30
N GLY A 73 11.42 -4.42 17.30
CA GLY A 73 10.97 -4.48 18.69
C GLY A 73 10.64 -3.08 19.23
N SER A 74 9.79 -3.04 20.25
CA SER A 74 9.57 -1.83 21.05
C SER A 74 10.42 -1.89 22.30
N ASP A 75 11.13 -0.81 22.63
CA ASP A 75 11.82 -0.67 23.92
C ASP A 75 10.82 -0.49 25.09
N ARG A 76 9.52 -0.37 24.80
CA ARG A 76 8.47 -0.20 25.80
C ARG A 76 8.02 -1.57 26.33
N PRO A 77 8.14 -1.83 27.64
CA PRO A 77 7.70 -3.09 28.23
C PRO A 77 6.23 -3.38 27.92
N GLY A 78 5.94 -4.59 27.43
CA GLY A 78 4.57 -5.06 27.16
C GLY A 78 3.95 -4.57 25.83
N VAL A 79 4.67 -3.79 25.02
CA VAL A 79 4.21 -3.36 23.70
C VAL A 79 4.70 -4.35 22.65
N ALA A 80 3.76 -5.04 21.98
CA ALA A 80 4.09 -5.86 20.82
C ALA A 80 4.77 -5.02 19.74
N ALA A 81 5.60 -5.63 18.89
CA ALA A 81 6.22 -4.93 17.76
C ALA A 81 5.14 -4.22 16.93
N ASP A 82 5.19 -2.88 16.92
CA ASP A 82 4.21 -2.01 16.26
C ASP A 82 4.73 -1.45 14.93
N SER A 83 5.93 -1.92 14.55
CA SER A 83 6.74 -1.49 13.43
C SER A 83 7.22 -2.72 12.66
N LEU A 84 6.82 -2.84 11.40
CA LEU A 84 7.17 -3.95 10.52
C LEU A 84 7.87 -3.44 9.27
N LEU A 85 8.91 -4.15 8.84
CA LEU A 85 9.46 -4.05 7.49
C LEU A 85 9.11 -5.32 6.73
N ILE A 86 8.27 -5.18 5.71
CA ILE A 86 7.75 -6.28 4.91
C ILE A 86 8.35 -6.19 3.51
N THR A 87 9.00 -7.26 3.06
CA THR A 87 9.55 -7.38 1.70
C THR A 87 8.75 -8.40 0.91
N LEU A 88 8.20 -7.99 -0.23
CA LEU A 88 7.59 -8.88 -1.21
C LEU A 88 8.50 -9.02 -2.43
N GLU A 89 8.63 -10.23 -2.94
CA GLU A 89 9.29 -10.52 -4.20
C GLU A 89 8.25 -10.71 -5.29
N ALA A 90 8.33 -9.92 -6.35
CA ALA A 90 7.45 -10.03 -7.50
C ALA A 90 7.91 -11.09 -8.50
N GLU A 91 6.97 -11.65 -9.27
CA GLU A 91 7.25 -12.62 -10.33
C GLU A 91 8.12 -12.01 -11.44
N ASN A 92 7.88 -10.75 -11.78
CA ASN A 92 8.69 -10.01 -12.77
C ASN A 92 10.10 -9.59 -12.26
N GLY A 93 10.47 -9.98 -11.03
CA GLY A 93 11.77 -9.71 -10.43
C GLY A 93 11.88 -8.38 -9.69
N ALA A 94 10.83 -7.56 -9.63
CA ALA A 94 10.81 -6.37 -8.77
C ALA A 94 10.73 -6.75 -7.29
N LEU A 95 11.22 -5.86 -6.42
CA LEU A 95 11.06 -5.96 -4.97
C LEU A 95 10.07 -4.91 -4.48
N VAL A 96 9.26 -5.24 -3.48
CA VAL A 96 8.44 -4.26 -2.76
C VAL A 96 8.90 -4.23 -1.32
N SER A 97 9.27 -3.05 -0.81
CA SER A 97 9.64 -2.82 0.58
C SER A 97 8.59 -1.97 1.23
N THR A 98 7.91 -2.46 2.25
CA THR A 98 6.86 -1.73 2.95
C THR A 98 7.17 -1.60 4.42
N GLU A 99 7.28 -0.36 4.89
CA GLU A 99 7.31 -0.03 6.30
C GLU A 99 5.87 0.18 6.80
N VAL A 100 5.47 -0.55 7.84
CA VAL A 100 4.22 -0.31 8.57
C VAL A 100 4.59 0.13 9.97
N PHE A 101 4.13 1.31 10.40
CA PHE A 101 4.36 1.80 11.76
C PHE A 101 3.09 2.40 12.36
N LEU A 102 2.53 1.76 13.38
CA LEU A 102 1.21 2.12 13.87
C LEU A 102 1.19 3.34 14.82
N ASN A 103 2.34 3.71 15.40
CA ASN A 103 2.44 4.70 16.47
C ASN A 103 3.49 5.79 16.18
N ALA A 104 3.52 6.30 14.95
CA ALA A 104 4.49 7.29 14.53
C ALA A 104 4.33 8.68 15.20
N GLY A 105 3.18 8.94 15.84
CA GLY A 105 2.94 10.12 16.67
C GLY A 105 2.64 11.42 15.92
N TYR A 106 3.25 11.63 14.76
CA TYR A 106 3.16 12.91 14.03
C TYR A 106 1.92 13.04 13.14
N GLY A 107 1.33 11.93 12.69
CA GLY A 107 0.18 11.95 11.78
C GLY A 107 0.02 10.65 10.99
N TYR A 108 -0.95 10.66 10.07
CA TYR A 108 -1.19 9.57 9.12
C TYR A 108 -0.41 9.83 7.83
N HIS A 109 0.49 8.91 7.48
CA HIS A 109 1.40 9.05 6.35
C HIS A 109 1.38 7.80 5.49
N VAL A 110 0.89 7.95 4.26
CA VAL A 110 1.01 6.95 3.21
C VAL A 110 1.79 7.53 2.05
N HIS A 111 2.86 6.84 1.67
CA HIS A 111 3.77 7.26 0.61
C HIS A 111 4.22 6.06 -0.21
N ALA A 112 4.50 6.29 -1.49
CA ALA A 112 5.12 5.32 -2.38
C ALA A 112 6.22 5.97 -3.24
N GLU A 113 7.30 5.24 -3.45
CA GLU A 113 8.42 5.61 -4.32
C GLU A 113 8.85 4.40 -5.13
N ALA A 114 8.95 4.56 -6.44
CA ALA A 114 9.41 3.54 -7.37
C ALA A 114 10.81 3.89 -7.88
N VAL A 115 11.76 2.99 -7.65
CA VAL A 115 13.09 2.98 -8.27
C VAL A 115 13.00 2.17 -9.56
N CYS A 116 13.32 2.81 -10.68
CA CYS A 116 13.26 2.21 -12.02
C CYS A 116 14.68 2.12 -12.62
N GLU A 117 14.82 1.41 -13.74
CA GLU A 117 16.11 1.23 -14.44
C GLU A 117 16.84 2.53 -14.79
N ARG A 118 16.10 3.58 -15.13
CA ARG A 118 16.65 4.85 -15.64
C ARG A 118 16.21 6.07 -14.85
N GLY A 119 15.70 5.89 -13.63
CA GLY A 119 15.25 6.98 -12.78
C GLY A 119 14.31 6.51 -11.68
N GLY A 120 13.52 7.42 -11.13
CA GLY A 120 12.54 7.10 -10.11
C GLY A 120 11.40 8.09 -10.09
N VAL A 121 10.30 7.69 -9.45
CA VAL A 121 9.13 8.54 -9.23
C VAL A 121 8.62 8.30 -7.82
N ARG A 122 8.30 9.37 -7.11
CA ARG A 122 7.79 9.32 -5.75
C ARG A 122 6.57 10.22 -5.60
N MET A 123 5.72 9.87 -4.65
CA MET A 123 4.57 10.72 -4.31
C MET A 123 5.02 12.07 -3.75
N GLY A 124 4.21 13.11 -4.01
CA GLY A 124 4.37 14.38 -3.30
C GLY A 124 4.04 14.27 -1.81
N GLN A 125 4.37 15.31 -1.05
CA GLN A 125 3.90 15.43 0.33
C GLN A 125 2.36 15.61 0.34
N PRO A 126 1.64 15.05 1.33
CA PRO A 126 0.17 15.06 1.33
C PRO A 126 -0.45 16.42 1.65
N ALA A 127 0.34 17.43 2.00
CA ALA A 127 -0.17 18.75 2.38
C ALA A 127 -0.48 19.61 1.16
N LEU A 128 -1.69 20.18 1.12
CA LEU A 128 -2.09 21.16 0.11
C LEU A 128 -1.51 22.56 0.38
N THR A 129 -1.17 22.84 1.63
CA THR A 129 -0.64 24.13 2.07
C THR A 129 0.57 23.94 2.99
N SER A 130 1.44 24.94 2.97
CA SER A 130 2.54 25.12 3.92
C SER A 130 2.26 26.35 4.79
N VAL A 131 2.71 26.30 6.05
CA VAL A 131 2.68 27.41 7.00
C VAL A 131 4.07 28.01 7.11
N LEU A 132 4.19 29.29 6.74
CA LEU A 132 5.41 30.08 6.89
C LEU A 132 5.31 30.90 8.18
N PHE A 133 6.08 30.52 9.21
CA PHE A 133 6.01 31.18 10.53
C PHE A 133 7.35 31.14 11.24
N GLU A 134 7.79 32.28 11.79
CA GLU A 134 9.04 32.42 12.56
C GLU A 134 10.27 31.79 11.88
N GLY A 135 10.44 32.03 10.57
CA GLY A 135 11.57 31.48 9.80
C GLY A 135 11.47 29.99 9.47
N SER A 136 10.33 29.35 9.68
CA SER A 136 10.07 27.94 9.33
C SER A 136 9.04 27.78 8.22
N ASP A 137 9.17 26.70 7.44
CA ASP A 137 8.19 26.21 6.47
C ASP A 137 7.70 24.82 6.92
N ARG A 138 6.39 24.70 7.19
CA ARG A 138 5.79 23.50 7.79
C ARG A 138 4.57 23.04 7.01
N ALA A 139 4.56 21.77 6.63
CA ALA A 139 3.39 21.09 6.07
C ALA A 139 2.80 20.11 7.11
N ALA A 140 1.47 20.07 7.22
CA ALA A 140 0.79 19.20 8.16
C ALA A 140 0.53 17.80 7.55
N PHE A 141 0.70 16.75 8.36
CA PHE A 141 0.18 15.44 8.03
C PHE A 141 -1.29 15.33 8.47
N PRO A 142 -2.14 14.64 7.69
CA PRO A 142 -3.51 14.38 8.10
C PRO A 142 -3.58 13.62 9.44
N ALA A 143 -4.58 13.89 10.28
CA ALA A 143 -4.69 13.24 11.59
C ALA A 143 -4.99 11.73 11.50
N ASN A 144 -5.70 11.31 10.45
CA ASN A 144 -6.06 9.91 10.17
C ASN A 144 -6.29 9.71 8.64
N TRP A 145 -6.72 8.52 8.25
CA TRP A 145 -6.88 8.13 6.84
C TRP A 145 -8.05 8.81 6.12
N ILE A 146 -9.04 9.34 6.84
CA ILE A 146 -10.26 9.92 6.27
C ILE A 146 -9.93 11.13 5.37
N PRO A 147 -9.31 12.22 5.88
CA PRO A 147 -8.91 13.34 5.03
C PRO A 147 -7.83 12.95 4.01
N ARG A 148 -6.96 11.97 4.30
CA ARG A 148 -5.92 11.52 3.37
C ARG A 148 -6.50 10.90 2.10
N PHE A 149 -7.59 10.14 2.21
CA PHE A 149 -8.17 9.39 1.08
C PHE A 149 -9.59 9.85 0.71
N ALA A 150 -10.03 11.03 1.18
CA ALA A 150 -11.38 11.54 0.94
C ALA A 150 -11.76 11.53 -0.56
N ASP A 151 -10.87 12.04 -1.42
CA ASP A 151 -11.08 12.02 -2.86
C ASP A 151 -11.05 10.61 -3.45
N ALA A 152 -10.17 9.74 -2.96
CA ALA A 152 -10.10 8.36 -3.42
C ALA A 152 -11.42 7.61 -3.16
N TYR A 153 -12.05 7.80 -2.00
CA TYR A 153 -13.36 7.22 -1.69
C TYR A 153 -14.46 7.81 -2.58
N ARG A 154 -14.49 9.14 -2.75
CA ARG A 154 -15.48 9.81 -3.62
C ARG A 154 -15.38 9.34 -5.07
N LEU A 155 -14.16 9.28 -5.62
CA LEU A 155 -13.90 8.85 -6.99
C LEU A 155 -14.21 7.37 -7.18
N GLN A 156 -13.84 6.50 -6.24
CA GLN A 156 -14.19 5.07 -6.28
C GLN A 156 -15.72 4.88 -6.31
N ASN A 157 -16.45 5.55 -5.43
CA ASN A 157 -17.91 5.42 -5.36
C ASN A 157 -18.58 5.96 -6.62
N GLN A 158 -18.11 7.08 -7.16
CA GLN A 158 -18.63 7.63 -8.42
C GLN A 158 -18.38 6.67 -9.60
N ALA A 159 -17.18 6.09 -9.69
CA ALA A 159 -16.86 5.11 -10.73
C ALA A 159 -17.78 3.88 -10.64
N TRP A 160 -18.07 3.41 -9.42
CA TRP A 160 -19.03 2.31 -9.20
C TRP A 160 -20.46 2.67 -9.63
N VAL A 161 -20.96 3.86 -9.28
CA VAL A 161 -22.27 4.34 -9.72
C VAL A 161 -22.34 4.41 -11.25
N ASN A 162 -21.30 4.96 -11.90
CA ASN A 162 -21.21 5.02 -13.35
C ASN A 162 -21.20 3.64 -14.00
N ALA A 163 -20.54 2.66 -13.36
CA ALA A 163 -20.50 1.29 -13.85
C ALA A 163 -21.87 0.60 -13.80
N ILE A 164 -22.66 0.87 -12.76
CA ILE A 164 -24.06 0.38 -12.68
C ILE A 164 -24.90 0.95 -13.83
N HIS A 165 -24.77 2.25 -14.11
CA HIS A 165 -25.54 2.88 -15.18
C HIS A 165 -25.11 2.46 -16.59
N SER A 166 -23.81 2.29 -16.82
CA SER A 166 -23.26 1.97 -18.16
C SER A 166 -23.13 0.47 -18.43
N GLY A 167 -23.24 -0.38 -17.39
CA GLY A 167 -22.95 -1.81 -17.49
C GLY A 167 -21.47 -2.15 -17.69
N THR A 168 -20.56 -1.17 -17.61
CA THR A 168 -19.12 -1.33 -17.85
C THR A 168 -18.32 -0.94 -16.61
N LEU A 169 -17.49 -1.85 -16.11
CA LEU A 169 -16.61 -1.59 -14.97
C LEU A 169 -15.40 -0.76 -15.39
N ASP A 170 -14.95 0.16 -14.52
CA ASP A 170 -13.66 0.83 -14.66
C ASP A 170 -12.54 -0.22 -14.67
N ALA A 171 -11.58 -0.08 -15.59
CA ALA A 171 -10.47 -1.01 -15.75
C ALA A 171 -9.57 -1.11 -14.50
N ASP A 172 -9.54 -0.06 -13.67
CA ASP A 172 -8.78 0.00 -12.43
C ASP A 172 -9.57 -0.51 -11.22
N ALA A 173 -10.83 -0.92 -11.38
CA ALA A 173 -11.65 -1.46 -10.30
C ALA A 173 -11.06 -2.76 -9.74
N SER A 174 -10.90 -2.82 -8.41
CA SER A 174 -10.60 -4.07 -7.71
C SER A 174 -11.79 -5.03 -7.81
N SER A 175 -11.50 -6.30 -8.12
CA SER A 175 -12.49 -7.38 -8.21
C SER A 175 -12.51 -8.25 -6.95
N SER A 176 -13.45 -9.19 -6.86
CA SER A 176 -13.43 -10.22 -5.82
C SER A 176 -12.15 -11.05 -5.82
N TRP A 177 -11.54 -11.24 -7.00
CA TRP A 177 -10.26 -11.91 -7.14
C TRP A 177 -9.11 -11.12 -6.51
N ASP A 178 -9.12 -9.79 -6.65
CA ASP A 178 -8.15 -8.92 -5.98
C ASP A 178 -8.31 -8.98 -4.45
N GLY A 179 -9.55 -9.02 -3.96
CA GLY A 179 -9.84 -9.22 -2.55
C GLY A 179 -9.34 -10.56 -2.02
N TYR A 180 -9.56 -11.65 -2.77
CA TYR A 180 -9.06 -12.98 -2.43
C TYR A 180 -7.53 -13.01 -2.32
N LEU A 181 -6.82 -12.49 -3.33
CA LEU A 181 -5.36 -12.47 -3.32
C LEU A 181 -4.80 -11.58 -2.22
N ALA A 182 -5.41 -10.43 -1.94
CA ALA A 182 -5.02 -9.58 -0.83
C ALA A 182 -5.11 -10.31 0.52
N SER A 183 -6.21 -11.04 0.77
CA SER A 183 -6.38 -11.86 1.97
C SER A 183 -5.38 -13.01 2.04
N TYR A 184 -5.19 -13.75 0.94
CA TYR A 184 -4.22 -14.84 0.88
C TYR A 184 -2.80 -14.37 1.22
N ILE A 185 -2.36 -13.27 0.60
CA ILE A 185 -1.02 -12.72 0.85
C ILE A 185 -0.92 -12.19 2.29
N ALA A 186 -1.96 -11.57 2.84
CA ALA A 186 -1.98 -11.12 4.23
C ALA A 186 -1.82 -12.29 5.20
N GLU A 187 -2.51 -13.41 4.98
CA GLU A 187 -2.36 -14.63 5.79
C GLU A 187 -0.94 -15.20 5.70
N ARG A 188 -0.36 -15.29 4.49
CA ARG A 188 1.02 -15.75 4.31
C ARG A 188 2.03 -14.79 4.95
N THR A 189 1.74 -13.49 4.96
CA THR A 189 2.57 -12.47 5.62
C THR A 189 2.55 -12.65 7.14
N LEU A 190 1.40 -12.99 7.74
CA LEU A 190 1.32 -13.33 9.16
C LEU A 190 2.10 -14.61 9.49
N GLU A 191 2.07 -15.61 8.61
CA GLU A 191 2.90 -16.81 8.75
C GLU A 191 4.40 -16.48 8.70
N ALA A 192 4.81 -15.60 7.79
CA ALA A 192 6.20 -15.13 7.70
C ALA A 192 6.61 -14.37 8.98
N LEU A 193 5.75 -13.49 9.49
CA LEU A 193 5.97 -12.77 10.74
C LEU A 193 6.14 -13.73 11.93
N LYS A 194 5.26 -14.74 12.06
CA LYS A 194 5.29 -15.70 13.17
C LYS A 194 6.49 -16.64 13.09
N SER A 195 6.88 -17.05 11.89
CA SER A 195 7.98 -18.00 11.68
C SER A 195 9.36 -17.35 11.58
N GLY A 196 9.44 -16.04 11.30
CA GLY A 196 10.69 -15.33 11.03
C GLY A 196 11.39 -15.80 9.75
N ARG A 197 10.69 -16.51 8.86
CA ARG A 197 11.23 -17.09 7.63
C ARG A 197 10.58 -16.47 6.40
N ARG A 198 11.30 -16.56 5.28
CA ARG A 198 10.74 -16.32 3.95
C ARG A 198 9.66 -17.36 3.66
N ILE A 199 8.46 -16.90 3.31
CA ILE A 199 7.34 -17.76 2.90
C ILE A 199 7.12 -17.61 1.40
N GLU A 200 7.06 -18.73 0.68
CA GLU A 200 6.70 -18.75 -0.73
C GLU A 200 5.19 -18.56 -0.90
N LEU A 201 4.84 -17.79 -1.92
CA LEU A 201 3.46 -17.49 -2.29
C LEU A 201 3.11 -18.32 -3.52
N GLN A 202 2.16 -19.24 -3.34
CA GLN A 202 1.60 -20.02 -4.43
C GLN A 202 0.30 -19.34 -4.85
N THR A 203 0.45 -18.24 -5.60
CA THR A 203 -0.68 -17.45 -6.08
C THR A 203 -1.60 -18.36 -6.92
N PRO A 204 -2.83 -18.61 -6.47
CA PRO A 204 -3.74 -19.51 -7.18
C PRO A 204 -3.99 -18.94 -8.57
N ARG A 205 -4.12 -19.81 -9.59
CA ARG A 205 -4.51 -19.31 -10.91
C ARG A 205 -5.93 -18.80 -10.85
N ARG A 206 -6.17 -17.64 -11.45
CA ARG A 206 -7.52 -17.17 -11.70
C ARG A 206 -8.17 -18.21 -12.61
N ALA A 207 -9.26 -18.84 -12.16
CA ALA A 207 -10.08 -19.62 -13.07
C ALA A 207 -10.52 -18.67 -14.19
N ASP A 208 -10.17 -19.01 -15.43
CA ASP A 208 -10.59 -18.22 -16.58
C ASP A 208 -12.11 -18.09 -16.50
N LYS A 209 -12.60 -16.84 -16.55
CA LYS A 209 -14.03 -16.63 -16.73
C LYS A 209 -14.34 -17.16 -18.12
N GLU A 210 -14.93 -18.35 -18.21
CA GLU A 210 -15.76 -18.69 -19.35
C GLU A 210 -16.74 -17.52 -19.51
N ARG A 211 -16.53 -16.74 -20.58
CA ARG A 211 -17.42 -15.66 -20.99
C ARG A 211 -18.57 -16.24 -21.79
#